data_AF-A0A7V9AYU4-F1
#
_entry.id   AF-A0A7V9AYU4-F1
#
_cell.length_a   1.000
_cell.length_b   1.000
_cell.length_c   1.000
_cell.angle_alpha   90.00
_cell.angle_beta   90.00
_cell.angle_gamma   90.00
#
_symmetry.space_group_name_H-M   'P 1'
#
loop_
_entity.id
_entity.type
_entity.pdbx_description
1 polymer ?
#
loop_
_entity_poly.entity_id
_entity_poly.type
_entity_poly.pdbx_seq_one_letter_code
_entity_poly.pdbx_strand_id
1 'polypeptide(L)'
;MLGVDVVDVARLSSSLERFPVLEERLFSEKERSYCRSFPEPAKHFAGTLAAKEAVIKALGLGPLVAWARRIEVSRAEHGAPSVEVQGGAAVHRVEISISHDGPVAVAVALDLGAADRSL
;
A
#
# COMPACT_ATOMS: atom_id res chain seq x y z
N MET A 1 4.79 -15.89 -0.21
CA MET A 1 5.74 -15.36 -1.24
C MET A 1 6.26 -13.98 -0.85
N LEU A 2 7.30 -13.45 -1.51
CA LEU A 2 7.82 -12.09 -1.27
C LEU A 2 7.42 -11.14 -2.40
N GLY A 3 7.02 -9.91 -2.07
CA GLY A 3 6.83 -8.82 -3.01
C GLY A 3 7.63 -7.59 -2.61
N VAL A 4 8.14 -6.84 -3.59
CA VAL A 4 8.84 -5.58 -3.40
C VAL A 4 8.39 -4.58 -4.44
N ASP A 5 8.27 -3.32 -4.05
CA ASP A 5 7.99 -2.23 -4.98
C ASP A 5 8.67 -0.92 -4.59
N VAL A 6 8.97 -0.10 -5.59
CA VAL A 6 9.59 1.22 -5.44
C VAL A 6 8.79 2.23 -6.24
N VAL A 7 8.37 3.30 -5.58
CA VAL A 7 7.61 4.40 -6.17
C VAL A 7 8.44 5.68 -6.13
N ASP A 8 8.57 6.32 -7.29
CA ASP A 8 9.10 7.67 -7.40
C ASP A 8 8.06 8.69 -6.91
N VAL A 9 8.44 9.47 -5.90
CA VAL A 9 7.55 10.41 -5.20
C VAL A 9 7.08 11.53 -6.13
N ALA A 10 7.99 12.09 -6.93
CA ALA A 10 7.68 13.20 -7.82
C ALA A 10 6.75 12.75 -8.95
N ARG A 11 7.02 11.59 -9.55
CA ARG A 11 6.20 10.99 -10.60
C ARG A 11 4.80 10.68 -10.11
N LEU A 12 4.65 10.15 -8.90
CA LEU A 12 3.32 9.93 -8.32
C LEU A 12 2.61 11.27 -8.09
N SER A 13 3.27 12.27 -7.48
CA SER A 13 2.67 13.58 -7.25
C SER A 13 2.14 14.20 -8.54
N SER A 14 2.97 14.26 -9.58
CA SER A 14 2.57 14.78 -10.89
C SER A 14 1.41 13.99 -11.51
N SER A 15 1.33 12.68 -11.27
CA SER A 15 0.23 11.84 -11.76
C SER A 15 -1.08 12.13 -11.02
N LEU A 16 -1.03 12.33 -9.70
CA LEU A 16 -2.20 12.68 -8.88
C LEU A 16 -2.72 14.09 -9.20
N GLU A 17 -1.81 15.05 -9.42
CA GLU A 17 -2.15 16.40 -9.85
C GLU A 17 -2.80 16.41 -11.23
N ARG A 18 -2.23 15.66 -12.17
CA ARG A 18 -2.75 15.57 -13.55
C ARG A 18 -4.07 14.82 -13.63
N PHE A 19 -4.27 13.80 -12.80
CA PHE A 19 -5.47 12.97 -12.80
C PHE A 19 -6.02 12.82 -11.38
N PRO A 20 -6.79 13.81 -10.88
CA PRO A 20 -7.29 13.80 -9.50
C PRO A 20 -8.12 12.55 -9.14
N VAL A 21 -8.84 11.99 -10.12
CA VAL A 21 -9.60 10.74 -9.96
C VAL A 21 -8.72 9.53 -9.62
N LEU A 22 -7.42 9.60 -9.89
CA LEU A 22 -6.48 8.51 -9.60
C LEU A 22 -6.32 8.32 -8.09
N GLU A 23 -6.36 9.41 -7.31
CA GLU A 23 -6.24 9.32 -5.85
C GLU A 23 -7.39 8.49 -5.26
N GLU A 24 -8.63 8.75 -5.68
CA GLU A 24 -9.81 8.02 -5.21
C GLU A 24 -9.81 6.56 -5.66
N ARG A 25 -9.24 6.29 -6.84
CA ARG A 25 -9.11 4.93 -7.39
C ARG A 25 -8.01 4.10 -6.73
N LEU A 26 -6.96 4.73 -6.22
CA LEU A 26 -5.82 4.02 -5.63
C LEU A 26 -5.90 3.93 -4.11
N PHE A 27 -6.46 4.95 -3.46
CA PHE A 27 -6.40 5.10 -2.00
C PHE A 27 -7.80 5.14 -1.39
N SER A 28 -7.95 4.49 -0.24
CA SER A 28 -9.13 4.57 0.61
C SER A 28 -9.28 5.96 1.22
N GLU A 29 -10.45 6.27 1.77
CA GLU A 29 -10.64 7.52 2.50
C GLU A 29 -9.71 7.62 3.72
N LYS A 30 -9.54 6.52 4.45
CA LYS A 30 -8.63 6.47 5.60
C LYS A 30 -7.18 6.70 5.19
N GLU A 31 -6.76 6.09 4.09
CA GLU A 31 -5.39 6.26 3.56
C GLU A 31 -5.15 7.69 3.08
N ARG A 32 -6.12 8.30 2.39
CA ARG A 32 -6.03 9.70 1.96
C ARG A 32 -5.95 10.64 3.16
N SER A 33 -6.79 10.42 4.18
CA SER A 33 -6.79 11.19 5.42
C SER A 33 -5.42 11.07 6.13
N TYR A 34 -4.91 9.85 6.27
CA TYR A 34 -3.58 9.59 6.82
C TYR A 34 -2.47 10.29 6.03
N CYS A 35 -2.43 10.14 4.70
CA CYS A 35 -1.34 10.75 3.91
C CYS A 35 -1.39 12.29 4.00
N ARG A 36 -2.58 12.87 4.06
CA ARG A 36 -2.79 14.33 4.13
C ARG A 36 -2.58 14.92 5.53
N SER A 37 -2.48 14.10 6.58
CA SER A 37 -2.20 14.60 7.93
C SER A 37 -0.73 15.01 8.15
N PHE A 38 0.16 14.73 7.19
CA PHE A 38 1.57 15.05 7.27
C PHE A 38 1.94 16.31 6.49
N PRO A 39 3.01 17.03 6.88
CA PRO A 39 3.51 18.19 6.14
C PRO A 39 3.94 17.87 4.70
N GLU A 40 4.40 16.65 4.44
CA GLU A 40 4.84 16.19 3.11
C GLU A 40 4.01 14.98 2.60
N PRO A 41 2.72 15.17 2.20
CA PRO A 41 1.82 14.07 1.86
C PRO A 41 2.32 13.14 0.75
N ALA A 42 3.08 13.67 -0.22
CA ALA A 42 3.55 12.94 -1.38
C ALA A 42 4.37 11.69 -1.01
N LYS A 43 5.23 11.77 0.02
CA LYS A 43 6.02 10.63 0.52
C LYS A 43 5.13 9.54 1.11
N HIS A 44 4.07 9.93 1.82
CA HIS A 44 3.13 9.00 2.44
C HIS A 44 2.23 8.32 1.40
N PHE A 45 1.80 9.05 0.37
CA PHE A 45 1.10 8.48 -0.77
C PHE A 45 1.99 7.48 -1.53
N ALA A 46 3.25 7.84 -1.78
CA ALA A 46 4.21 6.96 -2.45
C ALA A 46 4.47 5.68 -1.65
N GLY A 47 4.72 5.79 -0.34
CA GLY A 47 4.92 4.62 0.52
C GLY A 47 3.69 3.72 0.62
N THR A 48 2.50 4.32 0.65
CA THR A 48 1.23 3.55 0.65
C THR A 48 1.00 2.85 -0.69
N LEU A 49 1.32 3.49 -1.82
CA LEU A 49 1.22 2.87 -3.14
C LEU A 49 2.23 1.71 -3.29
N ALA A 50 3.48 1.94 -2.88
CA ALA A 50 4.51 0.90 -2.89
C ALA A 50 4.07 -0.31 -2.07
N ALA A 51 3.48 -0.09 -0.89
CA ALA A 51 2.96 -1.17 -0.06
C ALA A 51 1.84 -1.96 -0.76
N LYS A 52 0.88 -1.28 -1.41
CA LYS A 52 -0.18 -1.95 -2.18
C LYS A 52 0.40 -2.79 -3.32
N GLU A 53 1.37 -2.27 -4.06
CA GLU A 53 2.01 -3.01 -5.16
C GLU A 53 2.84 -4.19 -4.65
N ALA A 54 3.59 -4.02 -3.56
CA ALA A 54 4.33 -5.10 -2.93
C ALA A 54 3.38 -6.23 -2.49
N VAL A 55 2.24 -5.91 -1.89
CA VAL A 55 1.21 -6.88 -1.48
C VAL A 55 0.61 -7.61 -2.69
N ILE A 56 0.29 -6.88 -3.77
CA ILE A 56 -0.19 -7.47 -5.03
C ILE A 56 0.81 -8.49 -5.57
N LYS A 57 2.10 -8.16 -5.59
CA LYS A 57 3.16 -9.07 -6.05
C LYS A 57 3.33 -10.27 -5.12
N ALA A 58 3.31 -10.06 -3.80
CA ALA A 58 3.47 -11.12 -2.82
C ALA A 58 2.34 -12.16 -2.89
N LEU A 59 1.11 -11.71 -3.17
CA LEU A 59 -0.09 -12.55 -3.24
C LEU A 59 -0.41 -13.04 -4.67
N GLY A 60 0.39 -12.67 -5.68
CA GLY A 60 0.14 -13.05 -7.08
C GLY A 60 -1.18 -12.50 -7.62
N LEU A 61 -1.58 -11.31 -7.20
CA LEU A 61 -2.85 -10.68 -7.59
C LEU A 61 -2.75 -10.01 -8.97
N GLY A 62 -3.91 -9.60 -9.48
CA GLY A 62 -4.04 -8.91 -10.76
C GLY A 62 -3.56 -7.44 -10.73
N PRO A 63 -3.91 -6.65 -11.75
CA PRO A 63 -3.36 -5.29 -11.91
C PRO A 63 -3.76 -4.37 -10.74
N LEU A 64 -2.87 -3.41 -10.43
CA LEU A 64 -3.06 -2.41 -9.37
C LEU A 64 -4.47 -1.81 -9.35
N VAL A 65 -4.96 -1.36 -10.51
CA VAL A 65 -6.27 -0.70 -10.62
C VAL A 65 -7.46 -1.58 -10.16
N ALA A 66 -7.32 -2.90 -10.21
CA ALA A 66 -8.37 -3.84 -9.78
C ALA A 66 -8.30 -4.18 -8.28
N TRP A 67 -7.13 -3.97 -7.65
CA TRP A 67 -6.86 -4.43 -6.28
C TRP A 67 -6.54 -3.31 -5.29
N ALA A 68 -6.09 -2.13 -5.75
CA ALA A 68 -5.68 -1.02 -4.90
C ALA A 68 -6.75 -0.64 -3.86
N ARG A 69 -8.03 -0.62 -4.25
CA ARG A 69 -9.15 -0.34 -3.33
C ARG A 69 -9.50 -1.45 -2.35
N ARG A 70 -9.05 -2.68 -2.63
CA ARG A 70 -9.26 -3.86 -1.78
C ARG A 70 -8.12 -4.06 -0.80
N ILE A 71 -7.02 -3.32 -0.93
CA ILE A 71 -5.86 -3.41 -0.06
C ILE A 71 -5.82 -2.12 0.75
N GLU A 72 -6.09 -2.17 2.04
CA GLU A 72 -6.02 -1.00 2.93
C GLU A 72 -4.76 -1.09 3.80
N VAL A 73 -3.90 -0.09 3.71
CA VAL A 73 -2.67 0.01 4.51
C VAL A 73 -2.90 0.96 5.67
N SER A 74 -2.80 0.44 6.89
CA SER A 74 -2.94 1.22 8.12
C SER A 74 -1.61 1.27 8.89
N ARG A 75 -1.49 2.17 9.86
CA ARG A 75 -0.32 2.26 10.76
C ARG A 75 -0.79 2.30 12.20
N ALA A 76 -0.12 1.58 13.08
CA ALA A 76 -0.31 1.69 14.53
C ALA A 76 0.21 3.05 15.04
N GLU A 77 -0.11 3.40 16.29
CA GLU A 77 0.34 4.65 16.92
C GLU A 77 1.87 4.79 16.94
N HIS A 78 2.59 3.69 17.12
CA HIS A 78 4.05 3.64 17.06
C HIS A 78 4.61 3.56 15.62
N GLY A 79 3.77 3.76 14.61
CA GLY A 79 4.16 3.88 13.20
C GLY A 79 4.27 2.57 12.43
N ALA A 80 4.14 1.40 13.06
CA ALA A 80 4.26 0.13 12.34
C ALA A 80 3.11 -0.06 11.34
N PRO A 81 3.41 -0.36 10.07
CA PRO A 81 2.38 -0.56 9.05
C PRO A 81 1.75 -1.96 9.14
N SER A 82 0.47 -2.04 8.82
CA SER A 82 -0.27 -3.29 8.63
C SER A 82 -1.14 -3.19 7.38
N VAL A 83 -1.57 -4.33 6.87
CA VAL A 83 -2.40 -4.41 5.67
C VAL A 83 -3.61 -5.31 5.89
N GLU A 84 -4.76 -4.84 5.41
CA GLU A 84 -5.96 -5.65 5.24
C GLU A 84 -6.25 -5.80 3.75
N VAL A 85 -6.50 -7.04 3.31
CA VAL A 85 -6.86 -7.35 1.92
C VAL A 85 -8.28 -7.87 1.90
N GLN A 86 -9.15 -7.28 1.08
CA GLN A 86 -10.52 -7.71 0.88
C GLN A 86 -10.65 -8.68 -0.30
N GLY A 87 -11.56 -9.65 -0.20
CA GLY A 87 -11.82 -10.68 -1.22
C GLY A 87 -11.13 -12.01 -0.92
N GLY A 88 -10.99 -12.89 -1.91
CA GLY A 88 -10.48 -14.26 -1.70
C GLY A 88 -9.09 -14.35 -1.07
N ALA A 89 -8.27 -13.30 -1.19
CA ALA A 89 -6.95 -13.22 -0.58
C ALA A 89 -6.95 -12.74 0.88
N ALA A 90 -8.11 -12.35 1.44
CA ALA A 90 -8.26 -11.89 2.83
C ALA A 90 -7.86 -12.94 3.87
N VAL A 91 -7.82 -14.21 3.46
CA VAL A 91 -7.41 -15.31 4.34
C VAL A 91 -5.90 -15.39 4.53
N HIS A 92 -5.11 -14.70 3.69
CA HIS A 92 -3.67 -14.68 3.81
C HIS A 92 -3.21 -13.66 4.85
N ARG A 93 -2.26 -14.06 5.69
CA ARG A 93 -1.57 -13.12 6.57
C ARG A 93 -0.38 -12.53 5.82
N VAL A 94 -0.34 -11.20 5.70
CA VAL A 94 0.74 -10.47 5.04
C VAL A 94 1.39 -9.49 6.00
N GLU A 95 2.71 -9.55 6.11
CA GLU A 95 3.50 -8.55 6.82
C GLU A 95 4.15 -7.59 5.83
N ILE A 96 4.21 -6.31 6.18
CA ILE A 96 4.77 -5.27 5.31
C ILE A 96 5.75 -4.40 6.06
N SER A 97 6.71 -3.86 5.31
CA SER A 97 7.61 -2.81 5.78
C SER A 97 7.69 -1.72 4.71
N ILE A 98 7.71 -0.47 5.15
CA ILE A 98 7.71 0.71 4.28
C ILE A 98 8.86 1.60 4.71
N SER A 99 9.63 2.07 3.75
CA SER A 99 10.65 3.09 3.96
C SER A 99 10.58 4.13 2.85
N HIS A 100 11.11 5.31 3.13
CA HIS A 100 11.29 6.34 2.12
C HIS A 100 12.58 7.10 2.40
N ASP A 101 13.32 7.41 1.35
CA ASP A 101 14.48 8.28 1.43
C ASP A 101 14.63 9.05 0.12
N GLY A 102 14.93 10.34 0.24
CA GLY A 102 15.02 11.27 -0.88
C GLY A 102 13.82 11.15 -1.85
N PRO A 103 14.05 10.79 -3.13
CA PRO A 103 13.01 10.79 -4.16
C PRO A 103 12.16 9.53 -4.23
N VAL A 104 12.43 8.51 -3.40
CA VAL A 104 11.78 7.20 -3.51
C VAL A 104 11.11 6.75 -2.23
N ALA A 105 10.01 6.03 -2.38
CA ALA A 105 9.43 5.20 -1.35
C ALA A 105 9.53 3.73 -1.77
N VAL A 106 9.85 2.85 -0.83
CA VAL A 106 9.98 1.41 -1.04
C VAL A 106 9.08 0.67 -0.06
N ALA A 107 8.51 -0.43 -0.50
CA ALA A 107 7.85 -1.36 0.40
C ALA A 107 8.20 -2.81 0.07
N VAL A 108 8.21 -3.63 1.11
CA VAL A 108 8.35 -5.08 1.03
C VAL A 108 7.11 -5.69 1.67
N ALA A 109 6.60 -6.77 1.08
CA ALA A 109 5.50 -7.56 1.59
C ALA A 109 5.88 -9.05 1.65
N LEU A 110 5.62 -9.69 2.78
CA LEU A 110 5.82 -11.11 3.01
C LEU A 110 4.45 -11.77 3.23
N ASP A 111 4.04 -12.61 2.29
CA ASP A 111 2.88 -13.48 2.44
C ASP A 111 3.28 -14.73 3.24
N LEU A 112 2.70 -14.85 4.44
CA LEU A 112 2.88 -15.94 5.40
C LEU A 112 1.91 -17.11 5.16
N GLY A 113 1.10 -17.05 4.11
CA GLY A 113 0.09 -18.05 3.78
C GLY A 113 -1.25 -17.83 4.49
N ALA A 114 -2.16 -18.79 4.31
CA ALA A 114 -3.46 -18.76 4.95
C ALA A 114 -3.32 -18.75 6.47
N ALA A 115 -4.05 -17.86 7.16
CA ALA A 115 -4.16 -17.90 8.60
C ALA A 115 -4.73 -19.27 9.00
N ASP A 116 -3.96 -20.04 9.77
CA ASP A 116 -4.41 -21.35 10.26
C ASP A 116 -5.68 -21.12 11.09
N ARG A 117 -6.80 -21.66 10.60
CA ARG A 117 -8.08 -21.64 11.31
C ARG A 117 -8.12 -22.82 12.26
N SER A 118 -7.15 -22.94 13.16
CA SER A 118 -7.23 -23.88 14.27
C SER A 118 -8.14 -23.26 15.33
N LEU A 119 -9.42 -23.67 15.29
CA LEU A 119 -10.35 -23.59 16.41
C LEU A 119 -9.99 -24.64 17.47
#